data_AF-A0A7V9ZBF1-F1
#
_entry.id   AF-A0A7V9ZBF1-F1
#
_cell.length_a   1.000
_cell.length_b   1.000
_cell.length_c   1.000
_cell.angle_alpha   90.00
_cell.angle_beta   90.00
_cell.angle_gamma   90.00
#
_symmetry.space_group_name_H-M   'P 1'
#
loop_
_entity.id
_entity.type
_entity.pdbx_description
1 polymer ?
#
loop_
_entity_poly.entity_id
_entity_poly.type
_entity_poly.pdbx_seq_one_letter_code
_entity_poly.pdbx_strand_id
1 'polypeptide(L)'
;MRSCLHPSPSRQNEGGYTLVALLALMTILALFAAAAAPSLQQQARREGEKEAIFRGEQVAEAIRLYYLYKVSKGVTGEPGLPSSIDDLREGLSVGTKKVQILRGSAARDPLSESGEWQMVRPRSNELIDFLRSVMSFARNIKPETHGQELQQLERDMVPPVLPNPRATPTASSSSSAGNSSGPFIGVSSEDKTHSVLFYYGIDHHDGWIFTPLFR
;
A
#
# COMPACT_ATOMS: atom_id res chain seq x y z
N MET A 1 46.05 78.94 34.35
CA MET A 1 46.14 77.58 34.94
C MET A 1 45.04 76.72 34.34
N ARG A 2 45.29 75.41 34.23
CA ARG A 2 44.72 74.45 33.27
C ARG A 2 43.25 74.05 33.50
N SER A 3 42.64 73.64 32.39
CA SER A 3 41.49 72.73 32.16
C SER A 3 41.19 71.74 33.29
N CYS A 4 39.96 71.24 33.50
CA CYS A 4 39.22 70.36 32.57
C CYS A 4 37.71 70.31 32.91
N LEU A 5 36.85 70.52 31.90
CA LEU A 5 35.47 70.02 31.91
C LEU A 5 35.51 68.51 31.61
N HIS A 6 34.96 67.70 32.50
CA HIS A 6 34.76 66.26 32.29
C HIS A 6 33.42 66.05 31.55
N PRO A 7 33.39 65.46 30.34
CA PRO A 7 32.13 65.02 29.75
C PRO A 7 31.68 63.73 30.44
N SER A 8 30.47 63.74 30.99
CA SER A 8 29.80 62.54 31.50
C SER A 8 29.42 61.63 30.32
N PRO A 9 29.76 60.33 30.32
CA PRO A 9 29.32 59.43 29.26
C PRO A 9 27.83 59.16 29.39
N SER A 10 27.08 59.44 28.32
CA SER A 10 25.68 59.01 28.16
C SER A 10 25.62 57.49 28.14
N ARG A 11 24.99 56.89 29.17
CA ARG A 11 24.66 55.46 29.21
C ARG A 11 23.61 55.19 28.13
N GLN A 12 24.03 54.60 27.02
CA GLN A 12 23.13 54.19 25.94
C GLN A 12 22.28 53.02 26.43
N ASN A 13 20.97 53.15 26.24
CA ASN A 13 19.95 52.21 26.71
C ASN A 13 19.88 50.99 25.75
N GLU A 14 20.94 50.18 25.72
CA GLU A 14 21.09 48.99 24.86
C GLU A 14 20.36 47.74 25.38
N GLY A 15 19.45 47.90 26.36
CA GLY A 15 18.88 46.77 27.11
C GLY A 15 17.61 46.11 26.53
N GLY A 16 17.00 46.66 25.47
CA GLY A 16 15.71 46.17 24.97
C GLY A 16 15.76 45.42 23.64
N TYR A 17 16.70 45.77 22.75
CA TYR A 17 16.71 45.28 21.38
C TYR A 17 17.25 43.85 21.25
N THR A 18 18.10 43.39 22.17
CA THR A 18 18.64 42.02 22.16
C THR A 18 17.55 40.98 22.40
N LEU A 19 16.62 41.25 23.33
CA LEU A 19 15.49 40.38 23.61
C LEU A 19 14.48 40.38 22.45
N VAL A 20 14.21 41.55 21.86
CA VAL A 20 13.35 41.64 20.67
C VAL A 20 13.96 40.93 19.47
N ALA A 21 15.28 41.08 19.23
CA ALA A 21 15.99 40.38 18.17
C ALA A 21 16.01 38.85 18.40
N LEU A 22 16.17 38.40 19.65
CA LEU A 22 16.09 36.98 20.01
C LEU A 22 14.68 36.43 19.75
N LEU A 23 13.63 37.14 20.17
CA LEU A 23 12.25 36.73 19.91
C LEU A 23 11.96 36.69 18.42
N ALA A 24 12.38 37.71 17.66
CA ALA A 24 12.24 37.73 16.21
C ALA A 24 12.96 36.53 15.56
N LEU A 25 14.20 36.23 15.96
CA LEU A 25 14.94 35.07 15.47
C LEU A 25 14.21 33.76 15.80
N MET A 26 13.74 33.60 17.04
CA MET A 26 12.98 32.40 17.45
C MET A 26 11.69 32.24 16.67
N THR A 27 10.96 33.33 16.41
CA THR A 27 9.75 33.29 15.58
C THR A 27 10.06 32.89 14.14
N ILE A 28 11.14 33.42 13.55
CA ILE A 28 11.57 33.07 12.19
C ILE A 28 11.95 31.59 12.13
N LEU A 29 12.71 31.08 13.10
CA LEU A 29 13.07 29.66 13.19
C LEU A 29 11.84 28.77 13.34
N ALA A 30 10.87 29.16 14.17
CA ALA A 30 9.62 28.42 14.35
C ALA A 30 8.80 28.36 13.04
N LEU A 31 8.76 29.45 12.27
CA LEU A 31 8.10 29.48 10.97
C LEU A 31 8.76 28.52 9.97
N PHE A 32 10.10 28.51 9.92
CA PHE A 32 10.83 27.58 9.06
C PHE A 32 10.61 26.12 9.44
N ALA A 33 10.59 25.79 10.74
CA ALA A 33 10.32 24.43 11.21
C ALA A 33 8.90 23.97 10.86
N ALA A 34 7.90 24.85 11.04
CA ALA A 34 6.50 24.55 10.70
C ALA A 34 6.32 24.30 9.19
N ALA A 35 7.06 25.02 8.33
CA ALA A 35 7.02 24.83 6.89
C ALA A 35 7.57 23.46 6.42
N ALA A 36 8.47 22.84 7.18
CA ALA A 36 9.07 21.54 6.82
C ALA A 36 8.20 20.32 7.25
N ALA A 37 7.36 20.47 8.27
CA ALA A 37 6.55 19.39 8.86
C ALA A 37 5.68 18.57 7.86
N PRO A 38 4.92 19.17 6.92
CA PRO A 38 4.04 18.39 6.04
C PRO A 38 4.82 17.44 5.11
N SER A 39 6.06 17.79 4.76
CA SER A 39 6.89 16.95 3.88
C SER A 39 7.33 15.63 4.54
N LEU A 40 7.63 15.65 5.85
CA LEU A 40 8.00 14.46 6.60
C LEU A 40 6.84 13.48 6.75
N GLN A 41 5.63 13.98 7.03
CA GLN A 41 4.44 13.13 7.10
C GLN A 41 4.13 12.47 5.76
N GLN A 42 4.26 13.22 4.66
CA GLN A 42 4.06 12.69 3.32
C GLN A 42 5.13 11.65 2.94
N GLN A 43 6.39 11.85 3.35
CA GLN A 43 7.46 10.88 3.17
C GLN A 43 7.18 9.58 3.92
N ALA A 44 6.80 9.68 5.20
CA ALA A 44 6.47 8.50 6.02
C ALA A 44 5.30 7.70 5.43
N ARG A 45 4.24 8.38 4.96
CA ARG A 45 3.12 7.73 4.25
C ARG A 45 3.60 7.01 2.99
N ARG A 46 4.38 7.70 2.16
CA ARG A 46 4.91 7.12 0.92
C ARG A 46 5.81 5.91 1.18
N GLU A 47 6.58 5.91 2.27
CA GLU A 47 7.38 4.76 2.68
C GLU A 47 6.51 3.59 3.11
N GLY A 48 5.46 3.83 3.91
CA GLY A 48 4.46 2.82 4.27
C GLY A 48 3.79 2.22 3.04
N GLU A 49 3.39 3.06 2.07
CA GLU A 49 2.77 2.64 0.82
C GLU A 49 3.71 1.77 -0.03
N LYS A 50 5.00 2.13 -0.13
CA LYS A 50 6.00 1.29 -0.83
C LYS A 50 6.17 -0.06 -0.17
N GLU A 51 6.21 -0.09 1.16
CA GLU A 51 6.31 -1.34 1.92
C GLU A 51 5.03 -2.18 1.76
N ALA A 52 3.86 -1.55 1.71
CA ALA A 52 2.58 -2.22 1.45
C ALA A 52 2.60 -2.90 0.08
N ILE A 53 3.03 -2.19 -0.96
CA ILE A 53 3.21 -2.76 -2.29
C ILE A 53 4.20 -3.92 -2.23
N PHE A 54 5.38 -3.73 -1.66
CA PHE A 54 6.41 -4.78 -1.57
C PHE A 54 5.92 -6.04 -0.84
N ARG A 55 5.19 -5.89 0.27
CA ARG A 55 4.62 -7.01 1.03
C ARG A 55 3.45 -7.66 0.31
N GLY A 56 2.55 -6.87 -0.26
CA GLY A 56 1.45 -7.36 -1.08
C GLY A 56 1.94 -8.19 -2.25
N GLU A 57 3.01 -7.77 -2.92
CA GLU A 57 3.64 -8.53 -4.00
C GLU A 57 4.22 -9.87 -3.52
N GLN A 58 4.78 -9.94 -2.31
CA GLN A 58 5.21 -11.21 -1.72
C GLN A 58 4.04 -12.14 -1.40
N VAL A 59 2.90 -11.59 -0.97
CA VAL A 59 1.68 -12.38 -0.77
C VAL A 59 1.19 -12.94 -2.11
N ALA A 60 1.11 -12.13 -3.15
CA ALA A 60 0.71 -12.58 -4.47
C ALA A 60 1.63 -13.69 -5.02
N GLU A 61 2.94 -13.55 -4.85
CA GLU A 61 3.90 -14.59 -5.24
C GLU A 61 3.73 -15.86 -4.40
N ALA A 62 3.45 -15.76 -3.10
CA ALA A 62 3.15 -16.91 -2.26
C ALA A 62 1.86 -17.63 -2.71
N ILE A 63 0.81 -16.90 -3.07
CA ILE A 63 -0.42 -17.49 -3.66
C ILE A 63 -0.07 -18.24 -4.94
N ARG A 64 0.77 -17.66 -5.82
CA ARG A 64 1.24 -18.28 -7.06
C ARG A 64 1.90 -19.63 -6.80
N LEU A 65 2.88 -19.66 -5.90
CA LEU A 65 3.62 -20.87 -5.55
C LEU A 65 2.72 -21.93 -4.91
N TYR A 66 1.79 -21.50 -4.05
CA TYR A 66 0.82 -22.39 -3.42
C TYR A 66 -0.08 -23.07 -4.46
N TYR A 67 -0.66 -22.29 -5.36
CA TYR A 67 -1.54 -22.80 -6.40
C TYR A 67 -0.81 -23.77 -7.34
N LEU A 68 0.38 -23.40 -7.83
CA LEU A 68 1.17 -24.28 -8.70
C LEU A 68 1.55 -25.59 -8.01
N TYR A 69 1.88 -25.55 -6.72
CA TYR A 69 2.12 -26.76 -5.94
C TYR A 69 0.86 -27.63 -5.85
N LYS A 70 -0.32 -27.07 -5.60
CA LYS A 70 -1.59 -27.82 -5.55
C LYS A 70 -1.95 -28.42 -6.91
N VAL A 71 -1.74 -27.70 -8.00
CA VAL A 71 -1.92 -28.20 -9.36
C VAL A 71 -0.99 -29.39 -9.63
N SER A 72 0.28 -29.32 -9.19
CA SER A 72 1.21 -30.47 -9.32
C SER A 72 0.77 -31.71 -8.53
N LYS A 73 -0.13 -31.56 -7.56
CA LYS A 73 -0.77 -32.65 -6.80
C LYS A 73 -2.12 -33.08 -7.38
N GLY A 74 -2.53 -32.52 -8.52
CA GLY A 74 -3.80 -32.83 -9.19
C GLY A 74 -5.01 -32.05 -8.65
N VAL A 75 -4.80 -31.04 -7.80
CA VAL A 75 -5.88 -30.17 -7.29
C VAL A 75 -5.93 -28.89 -8.14
N THR A 76 -7.03 -28.67 -8.83
CA THR A 76 -7.24 -27.52 -9.72
C THR A 76 -8.48 -26.71 -9.31
N GLY A 77 -8.61 -25.50 -9.85
CA GLY A 77 -9.74 -24.60 -9.55
C GLY A 77 -9.69 -24.01 -8.14
N GLU A 78 -10.85 -23.67 -7.57
CA GLU A 78 -10.94 -23.03 -6.24
C GLU A 78 -10.34 -23.85 -5.10
N PRO A 79 -10.48 -25.20 -5.06
CA PRO A 79 -9.83 -26.00 -4.02
C PRO A 79 -8.29 -25.93 -4.03
N GLY A 80 -7.70 -25.45 -5.12
CA GLY A 80 -6.25 -25.23 -5.24
C GLY A 80 -5.78 -23.90 -4.63
N LEU A 81 -6.70 -22.99 -4.32
CA LEU A 81 -6.38 -21.69 -3.72
C LEU A 81 -6.20 -21.80 -2.20
N PRO A 82 -5.38 -20.92 -1.60
CA PRO A 82 -5.29 -20.83 -0.14
C PRO A 82 -6.62 -20.36 0.45
N SER A 83 -6.93 -20.85 1.65
CA SER A 83 -8.16 -20.52 2.39
C SER A 83 -7.94 -19.45 3.47
N SER A 84 -6.68 -19.25 3.86
CA SER A 84 -6.24 -18.26 4.82
C SER A 84 -4.82 -17.76 4.52
N ILE A 85 -4.44 -16.60 5.05
CA ILE A 85 -3.05 -16.11 4.97
C ILE A 85 -2.10 -17.04 5.74
N ASP A 86 -2.59 -17.70 6.78
CA ASP A 86 -1.81 -18.65 7.58
C ASP A 86 -1.41 -19.89 6.77
N ASP A 87 -2.21 -20.32 5.79
CA ASP A 87 -1.82 -21.40 4.86
C ASP A 87 -0.53 -21.05 4.09
N LEU A 88 -0.36 -19.77 3.75
CA LEU A 88 0.84 -19.27 3.05
C LEU A 88 2.04 -19.11 3.99
N ARG A 89 1.80 -18.76 5.25
CA ARG A 89 2.83 -18.69 6.29
C ARG A 89 3.32 -20.07 6.68
N GLU A 90 2.39 -21.02 6.76
CA GLU A 90 2.66 -22.41 7.02
C GLU A 90 3.59 -22.97 5.93
N GLY A 91 3.31 -22.65 4.67
CA GLY A 91 4.13 -23.04 3.54
C GLY A 91 3.79 -24.41 2.98
N LEU A 92 4.67 -24.94 2.14
CA LEU A 92 4.40 -26.12 1.31
C LEU A 92 5.11 -27.36 1.84
N SER A 93 4.38 -28.48 1.92
CA SER A 93 4.94 -29.76 2.31
C SER A 93 5.54 -30.48 1.10
N VAL A 94 6.81 -30.26 0.81
CA VAL A 94 7.53 -30.92 -0.29
C VAL A 94 8.25 -32.15 0.26
N GLY A 95 7.61 -33.31 0.15
CA GLY A 95 8.10 -34.57 0.71
C GLY A 95 8.03 -34.56 2.23
N THR A 96 9.18 -34.67 2.91
CA THR A 96 9.28 -34.59 4.38
C THR A 96 9.63 -33.20 4.89
N LYS A 97 9.89 -32.24 4.01
CA LYS A 97 10.32 -30.88 4.36
C LYS A 97 9.20 -29.87 4.11
N LYS A 98 9.13 -28.88 4.99
CA LYS A 98 8.22 -27.74 4.90
C LYS A 98 8.98 -26.54 4.36
N VAL A 99 8.56 -26.05 3.19
CA VAL A 99 9.17 -24.91 2.49
C VAL A 99 8.31 -23.69 2.75
N GLN A 100 8.86 -22.70 3.45
CA GLN A 100 8.17 -21.44 3.70
C GLN A 100 8.09 -20.62 2.40
N ILE A 101 6.89 -20.18 2.04
CA ILE A 101 6.64 -19.36 0.83
C ILE A 101 6.35 -17.91 1.16
N LEU A 102 5.83 -17.61 2.35
CA LEU A 102 5.53 -16.25 2.80
C LEU A 102 6.34 -15.88 4.05
N ARG A 103 6.99 -14.71 4.00
CA ARG A 103 7.69 -14.14 5.17
C ARG A 103 6.68 -13.65 6.21
N GLY A 104 7.00 -13.80 7.49
CA GLY A 104 6.11 -13.38 8.58
C GLY A 104 5.75 -11.89 8.56
N SER A 105 6.65 -11.02 8.07
CA SER A 105 6.39 -9.59 7.91
C SER A 105 5.43 -9.29 6.75
N ALA A 106 5.50 -10.05 5.65
CA ALA A 106 4.64 -9.86 4.49
C ALA A 106 3.20 -10.32 4.73
N ALA A 107 2.98 -11.21 5.69
CA ALA A 107 1.65 -11.62 6.10
C ALA A 107 0.83 -10.52 6.79
N ARG A 108 1.44 -9.36 7.10
CA ARG A 108 0.76 -8.21 7.73
C ARG A 108 0.76 -6.99 6.82
N ASP A 109 -0.39 -6.35 6.73
CA ASP A 109 -0.57 -5.08 6.04
C ASP A 109 0.01 -3.93 6.89
N PRO A 110 0.98 -3.16 6.40
CA PRO A 110 1.52 -2.01 7.12
C PRO A 110 0.61 -0.76 7.12
N LEU A 111 -0.45 -0.73 6.30
CA LEU A 111 -1.37 0.41 6.18
C LEU A 111 -2.63 0.23 7.05
N SER A 112 -3.10 -1.00 7.21
CA SER A 112 -4.25 -1.31 8.08
C SER A 112 -3.90 -1.14 9.56
N GLU A 113 -4.83 -0.55 10.32
CA GLU A 113 -4.73 -0.48 11.78
C GLU A 113 -4.77 -1.87 12.45
N SER A 114 -5.50 -2.83 11.84
CA SER A 114 -5.56 -4.22 12.31
C SER A 114 -4.27 -4.98 12.00
N GLY A 115 -3.54 -4.52 10.97
CA GLY A 115 -2.38 -5.20 10.41
C GLY A 115 -2.72 -6.44 9.58
N GLU A 116 -4.01 -6.71 9.35
CA GLU A 116 -4.47 -7.85 8.56
C GLU A 116 -4.78 -7.43 7.12
N TRP A 117 -4.51 -8.34 6.19
CA TRP A 117 -4.87 -8.16 4.79
C TRP A 117 -6.33 -8.50 4.55
N GLN A 118 -7.03 -7.67 3.77
CA GLN A 118 -8.34 -8.04 3.24
C GLN A 118 -8.14 -9.07 2.12
N MET A 119 -8.82 -10.21 2.25
CA MET A 119 -8.73 -11.30 1.27
C MET A 119 -9.69 -11.07 0.10
N VAL A 120 -9.15 -11.04 -1.11
CA VAL A 120 -9.92 -10.86 -2.34
C VAL A 120 -10.36 -12.22 -2.88
N ARG A 121 -11.69 -12.43 -2.89
CA ARG A 121 -12.28 -13.69 -3.34
C ARG A 121 -12.27 -13.83 -4.88
N PRO A 122 -12.22 -15.06 -5.39
CA PRO A 122 -12.57 -15.36 -6.79
C PRO A 122 -13.93 -14.76 -7.15
N ARG A 123 -14.05 -14.25 -8.39
CA ARG A 123 -15.30 -13.68 -8.93
C ARG A 123 -15.96 -12.61 -8.06
N SER A 124 -15.19 -11.91 -7.22
CA SER A 124 -15.68 -10.79 -6.41
C SER A 124 -15.81 -9.50 -7.22
N ASN A 125 -16.67 -8.59 -6.76
CA ASN A 125 -16.82 -7.26 -7.37
C ASN A 125 -15.53 -6.43 -7.24
N GLU A 126 -14.80 -6.58 -6.13
CA GLU A 126 -13.50 -5.94 -5.89
C GLU A 126 -12.50 -6.28 -7.01
N LEU A 127 -12.41 -7.57 -7.37
CA LEU A 127 -11.55 -8.03 -8.45
C LEU A 127 -11.98 -7.48 -9.83
N ILE A 128 -13.29 -7.37 -10.07
CA ILE A 128 -13.85 -6.81 -11.31
C ILE A 128 -13.49 -5.32 -11.43
N ASP A 129 -13.63 -4.57 -10.35
CA ASP A 129 -13.37 -3.14 -10.35
C ASP A 129 -11.86 -2.86 -10.52
N PHE A 130 -11.01 -3.65 -9.84
CA PHE A 130 -9.57 -3.62 -10.07
C PHE A 130 -9.22 -3.89 -11.53
N LEU A 131 -9.80 -4.93 -12.14
CA LEU A 131 -9.57 -5.26 -13.56
C LEU A 131 -9.97 -4.13 -14.50
N ARG A 132 -11.08 -3.44 -14.21
CA ARG A 132 -11.50 -2.27 -14.98
C ARG A 132 -10.46 -1.15 -14.86
N SER A 133 -9.97 -0.88 -13.66
CA SER A 133 -8.91 0.11 -13.42
C SER A 133 -7.62 -0.24 -14.16
N VAL A 134 -7.14 -1.48 -14.05
CA VAL A 134 -5.96 -1.98 -14.77
C VAL A 134 -6.10 -1.84 -16.28
N MET A 135 -7.23 -2.27 -16.85
CA MET A 135 -7.48 -2.12 -18.29
C MET A 135 -7.52 -0.65 -18.70
N SER A 136 -8.18 0.22 -17.92
CA SER A 136 -8.22 1.65 -18.23
C SER A 136 -6.82 2.28 -18.23
N PHE A 137 -5.97 1.89 -17.28
CA PHE A 137 -4.59 2.33 -17.16
C PHE A 137 -3.72 1.81 -18.33
N ALA A 138 -3.91 0.55 -18.72
CA ALA A 138 -3.18 -0.12 -19.79
C ALA A 138 -3.73 0.17 -21.20
N ARG A 139 -4.40 1.31 -21.42
CA ARG A 139 -5.02 1.70 -22.72
C ARG A 139 -5.98 0.64 -23.28
N ASN A 140 -6.82 0.08 -22.41
CA ASN A 140 -7.77 -1.01 -22.68
C ASN A 140 -7.15 -2.34 -23.12
N ILE A 141 -5.87 -2.57 -22.81
CA ILE A 141 -5.23 -3.87 -22.99
C ILE A 141 -5.21 -4.59 -21.64
N LYS A 142 -5.77 -5.80 -21.59
CA LYS A 142 -5.66 -6.65 -20.40
C LYS A 142 -4.22 -7.19 -20.31
N PRO A 143 -3.51 -7.03 -19.19
CA PRO A 143 -2.18 -7.62 -19.04
C PRO A 143 -2.25 -9.15 -19.10
N GLU A 144 -1.25 -9.76 -19.73
CA GLU A 144 -1.18 -11.22 -19.86
C GLU A 144 -0.84 -11.87 -18.52
N THR A 145 -1.51 -12.97 -18.20
CA THR A 145 -1.11 -13.85 -17.11
C THR A 145 -0.14 -14.90 -17.66
N HIS A 146 1.06 -14.98 -17.10
CA HIS A 146 2.05 -15.97 -17.52
C HIS A 146 1.79 -17.35 -16.92
N GLY A 147 1.99 -18.41 -17.70
CA GLY A 147 1.83 -19.81 -17.27
C GLY A 147 0.45 -20.41 -17.58
N GLN A 148 0.42 -21.63 -18.10
CA GLN A 148 -0.81 -22.27 -18.56
C GLN A 148 -1.79 -22.55 -17.41
N GLU A 149 -1.27 -22.91 -16.24
CA GLU A 149 -2.05 -23.20 -15.04
C GLU A 149 -2.74 -21.93 -14.51
N LEU A 150 -2.04 -20.80 -14.52
CA LEU A 150 -2.58 -19.51 -14.07
C LEU A 150 -3.56 -18.92 -15.08
N GLN A 151 -3.36 -19.14 -16.38
CA GLN A 151 -4.34 -18.77 -17.40
C GLN A 151 -5.64 -19.59 -17.31
N GLN A 152 -5.56 -20.85 -16.90
CA GLN A 152 -6.75 -21.65 -16.59
C GLN A 152 -7.46 -21.09 -15.36
N LEU A 153 -6.72 -20.82 -14.28
CA LEU A 153 -7.25 -20.20 -13.08
C LEU A 153 -7.93 -18.85 -13.37
N GLU A 154 -7.31 -18.02 -14.20
CA GLU A 154 -7.89 -16.75 -14.64
C GLU A 154 -9.23 -16.97 -15.35
N ARG A 155 -9.29 -17.87 -16.34
CA ARG A 155 -10.52 -18.14 -17.08
C ARG A 155 -11.66 -18.63 -16.19
N ASP A 156 -11.32 -19.44 -15.18
CA ASP A 156 -12.32 -19.98 -14.27
C ASP A 156 -12.75 -18.94 -13.23
N MET A 157 -11.81 -18.21 -12.63
CA MET A 157 -12.03 -17.38 -11.43
C MET A 157 -12.27 -15.90 -11.70
N VAL A 158 -11.97 -15.44 -12.92
CA VAL A 158 -12.11 -14.04 -13.30
C VAL A 158 -13.28 -13.94 -14.29
N PRO A 159 -14.37 -13.25 -13.92
CA PRO A 159 -15.47 -13.05 -14.84
C PRO A 159 -15.01 -12.18 -16.03
N PRO A 160 -15.55 -12.40 -17.23
CA PRO A 160 -15.22 -11.57 -18.38
C PRO A 160 -15.66 -10.12 -18.12
N VAL A 161 -14.70 -9.20 -18.09
CA VAL A 161 -14.96 -7.76 -17.95
C VAL A 161 -14.88 -7.12 -19.32
N LEU A 162 -15.95 -6.43 -19.71
CA LEU A 162 -15.96 -5.62 -20.94
C LEU A 162 -15.32 -4.25 -20.65
N PRO A 163 -14.47 -3.73 -21.55
CA PRO A 163 -14.01 -2.35 -21.48
C PRO A 163 -15.21 -1.40 -21.51
N ASN A 164 -15.44 -0.64 -20.44
CA ASN A 164 -16.46 0.40 -20.43
C ASN A 164 -15.78 1.79 -20.49
N PRO A 165 -15.69 2.42 -21.68
CA PRO A 165 -14.99 3.71 -21.84
C PRO A 165 -15.70 4.88 -21.13
N ARG A 166 -16.89 4.66 -20.54
CA ARG A 166 -17.68 5.70 -19.86
C ARG A 166 -17.76 5.52 -18.33
N ALA A 167 -17.19 4.44 -17.79
CA ALA A 167 -17.13 4.25 -16.35
C ALA A 167 -15.96 5.09 -15.80
N THR A 168 -16.27 6.18 -15.10
CA THR A 168 -15.34 6.69 -14.09
C THR A 168 -15.08 5.57 -13.08
N PRO A 169 -13.84 5.38 -12.58
CA PRO A 169 -13.57 4.49 -11.47
C PRO A 169 -14.37 5.02 -10.28
N THR A 170 -15.59 4.55 -10.16
CA THR A 170 -16.49 4.87 -9.08
C THR A 170 -16.17 3.82 -8.05
N ALA A 171 -15.75 4.26 -6.86
CA ALA A 171 -15.65 3.39 -5.72
C ALA A 171 -17.01 2.70 -5.52
N SER A 172 -17.14 1.48 -6.03
CA SER A 172 -18.22 0.59 -5.65
C SER A 172 -18.12 0.46 -4.14
N SER A 173 -19.21 0.73 -3.42
CA SER A 173 -19.29 0.43 -2.01
C SER A 173 -18.97 -1.05 -1.81
N SER A 174 -17.74 -1.35 -1.44
CA SER A 174 -17.28 -2.67 -1.05
C SER A 174 -18.08 -3.05 0.18
N SER A 175 -19.11 -3.87 -0.04
CA SER A 175 -19.77 -4.59 1.04
C SER A 175 -18.69 -5.46 1.65
N SER A 176 -18.14 -5.00 2.77
CA SER A 176 -17.10 -5.62 3.57
C SER A 176 -17.42 -7.09 3.79
N ALA A 177 -16.92 -7.95 2.92
CA ALA A 177 -16.95 -9.39 3.08
C ALA A 177 -15.77 -9.77 3.98
N GLY A 178 -15.78 -9.20 5.20
CA GLY A 178 -14.68 -9.21 6.15
C GLY A 178 -14.19 -10.62 6.44
N ASN A 179 -12.86 -10.77 6.46
CA ASN A 179 -11.98 -11.84 6.95
C ASN A 179 -12.58 -13.25 7.14
N SER A 180 -13.51 -13.64 6.28
CA SER A 180 -14.24 -14.90 6.38
C SER A 180 -13.43 -15.93 5.61
N SER A 181 -12.79 -16.83 6.37
CA SER A 181 -12.04 -17.99 5.88
C SER A 181 -12.70 -18.60 4.64
N GLY A 182 -11.95 -18.69 3.54
CA GLY A 182 -12.44 -19.08 2.24
C GLY A 182 -11.38 -18.90 1.15
N PRO A 183 -11.52 -19.54 -0.02
CA PRO A 183 -10.55 -19.45 -1.09
C PRO A 183 -10.38 -18.00 -1.53
N PHE A 184 -9.13 -17.53 -1.61
CA PHE A 184 -8.80 -16.19 -2.07
C PHE A 184 -7.72 -16.22 -3.16
N ILE A 185 -7.76 -15.23 -4.05
CA ILE A 185 -6.88 -15.10 -5.21
C ILE A 185 -6.02 -13.83 -5.17
N GLY A 186 -6.15 -13.05 -4.10
CA GLY A 186 -5.33 -11.87 -3.87
C GLY A 186 -5.60 -11.25 -2.53
N VAL A 187 -4.88 -10.18 -2.23
CA VAL A 187 -5.08 -9.38 -1.03
C VAL A 187 -5.13 -7.90 -1.36
N SER A 188 -5.83 -7.14 -0.53
CA SER A 188 -5.92 -5.68 -0.57
C SER A 188 -5.81 -5.13 0.85
N SER A 189 -5.49 -3.84 0.98
CA SER A 189 -5.53 -3.19 2.28
C SER A 189 -6.97 -3.00 2.76
N GLU A 190 -7.20 -3.02 4.08
CA GLU A 190 -8.48 -2.60 4.68
C GLU A 190 -8.63 -1.07 4.75
N ASP A 191 -7.52 -0.32 4.60
CA ASP A 191 -7.52 1.13 4.66
C ASP A 191 -8.17 1.75 3.41
N LYS A 192 -9.11 2.68 3.64
CA LYS A 192 -9.86 3.39 2.59
C LYS A 192 -9.31 4.78 2.31
N THR A 193 -8.16 5.11 2.89
CA THR A 193 -7.52 6.41 2.72
C THR A 193 -6.94 6.55 1.32
N HIS A 194 -6.95 7.78 0.79
CA HIS A 194 -6.27 8.11 -0.45
C HIS A 194 -4.75 7.94 -0.32
N SER A 195 -4.16 7.36 -1.35
CA SER A 195 -2.73 7.09 -1.44
C SER A 195 -1.97 8.26 -2.07
N VAL A 196 -0.70 8.39 -1.70
CA VAL A 196 0.25 9.32 -2.35
C VAL A 196 0.78 8.70 -3.65
N LEU A 197 0.95 7.38 -3.69
CA LEU A 197 1.31 6.61 -4.87
C LEU A 197 0.07 6.17 -5.65
N PHE A 198 0.26 5.80 -6.91
CA PHE A 198 -0.79 5.16 -7.72
C PHE A 198 -0.38 3.73 -8.02
N TYR A 199 -1.31 2.78 -7.86
CA TYR A 199 -1.13 1.39 -8.25
C TYR A 199 -2.10 1.07 -9.38
N TYR A 200 -1.58 0.87 -10.60
CA TYR A 200 -2.40 0.76 -11.83
C TYR A 200 -3.43 1.91 -12.02
N GLY A 201 -3.07 3.13 -11.62
CA GLY A 201 -3.94 4.31 -11.70
C GLY A 201 -4.96 4.44 -10.57
N ILE A 202 -4.92 3.56 -9.57
CA ILE A 202 -5.79 3.58 -8.38
C ILE A 202 -5.11 4.40 -7.27
N ASP A 203 -5.87 5.33 -6.69
CA ASP A 203 -5.42 6.35 -5.72
C ASP A 203 -5.96 6.14 -4.29
N HIS A 204 -6.38 4.92 -3.96
CA HIS A 204 -6.86 4.53 -2.63
C HIS A 204 -6.41 3.09 -2.31
N HIS A 205 -6.07 2.82 -1.04
CA HIS A 205 -5.38 1.57 -0.66
C HIS A 205 -6.25 0.30 -0.77
N ASP A 206 -7.55 0.38 -0.53
CA ASP A 206 -8.48 -0.74 -0.65
C ASP A 206 -8.69 -1.21 -2.10
N GLY A 207 -8.35 -0.37 -3.08
CA GLY A 207 -8.37 -0.75 -4.49
C GLY A 207 -7.07 -1.40 -4.97
N TRP A 208 -6.01 -1.42 -4.15
CA TRP A 208 -4.73 -2.04 -4.51
C TRP A 208 -4.82 -3.55 -4.31
N ILE A 209 -5.10 -4.28 -5.39
CA ILE A 209 -5.21 -5.74 -5.35
C ILE A 209 -3.90 -6.39 -5.80
N PHE A 210 -3.28 -7.12 -4.87
CA PHE A 210 -2.11 -7.93 -5.12
C PHE A 210 -2.54 -9.37 -5.43
N THR A 211 -2.50 -9.73 -6.71
CA THR A 211 -2.91 -11.06 -7.22
C THR A 211 -1.84 -11.65 -8.14
N PRO A 212 -1.61 -12.98 -8.17
CA PRO A 212 -0.66 -13.60 -9.10
C PRO A 212 -1.07 -13.53 -10.58
N LEU A 213 -2.26 -13.00 -10.88
CA LEU A 213 -2.77 -12.83 -12.23
C LEU A 213 -2.29 -11.51 -12.86
N PHE A 214 -2.36 -11.41 -14.19
CA PHE A 214 -2.12 -10.18 -14.97
C PHE A 214 -0.68 -9.64 -14.90
N ARG A 215 0.30 -10.55 -14.79
CA ARG A 215 1.73 -10.23 -14.73
C ARG A 215 2.59 -11.41 -15.15
#